data_AF-A0AAE7M4X7-F1
#
_entry.id   AF-A0AAE7M4X7-F1
#
_cell.length_a   1.000
_cell.length_b   1.000
_cell.length_c   1.000
_cell.angle_alpha   90.00
_cell.angle_beta   90.00
_cell.angle_gamma   90.00
#
_symmetry.space_group_name_H-M   'P 1'
#
loop_
_entity.id
_entity.type
_entity.pdbx_description
1 polymer ?
#
loop_
_entity_poly.entity_id
_entity_poly.type
_entity_poly.pdbx_seq_one_letter_code
_entity_poly.pdbx_strand_id
1 'polypeptide(L)'
;MARLLSRQQPIHFIGIGGIGMSALALILAERGFSISGSEPRHSAIVQQLMARGITVMDAQVASSIDRLVAGSASPPLVVVSTAIPESNPELVEARARGLSIWHRSDILAALIAEQPAIAVAGSHGKTTTSTVITTLLAAAGEDPTAVIGGVVPCYGSNGHAGSGRYLVAEADESDGSLVKFQAELGVLTNLELDHTDHYSGLDDLVATLQRFASGCERLLANQDDPILRDHFQATAWWSVQRCEGVDFAALPVRLDGDRTVADFYEDGGLVGRITLPLPGLHNLSNVTGALAACRLAGVEFSRLQRGLEQLQAPGRRFDFRGDWQGRQIVDDYAHHPSEVSATLTMARLMVSSGRSPLPRQPQRLTVVFQPHRYSRTQEFLDQFAAALTVADLVLLAPVYSAGEAPIAEVSSHALAGSMRHLAPEQAVLVADSMDELTVLVQEHSRPDDLVLAMGAGDVNSLWKRLTDDSVSSPQPQHSPLAA
;
A
#
# COMPACT_ATOMS: atom_id res chain seq x y z
N MET A 1 -3.95 -7.37 28.02
CA MET A 1 -5.33 -6.83 27.96
C MET A 1 -5.27 -5.51 27.23
N ALA A 2 -6.10 -5.33 26.20
CA ALA A 2 -6.21 -4.06 25.49
C ALA A 2 -6.66 -2.93 26.44
N ARG A 3 -6.09 -1.74 26.28
CA ARG A 3 -6.49 -0.56 27.05
C ARG A 3 -7.76 0.02 26.42
N LEU A 4 -8.76 0.36 27.24
CA LEU A 4 -10.01 0.96 26.76
C LEU A 4 -9.92 2.48 26.72
N LEU A 5 -10.59 3.09 25.75
CA LEU A 5 -10.66 4.54 25.61
C LEU A 5 -11.78 5.12 26.50
N SER A 6 -11.51 6.24 27.16
CA SER A 6 -12.52 6.95 27.96
C SER A 6 -13.14 8.09 27.15
N ARG A 7 -14.46 8.11 27.00
CA ARG A 7 -15.19 9.18 26.31
C ARG A 7 -15.02 10.56 26.94
N GLN A 8 -14.68 10.62 28.23
CA GLN A 8 -14.49 11.89 28.95
C GLN A 8 -13.06 12.44 28.83
N GLN A 9 -12.12 11.63 28.32
CA GLN A 9 -10.73 12.03 28.16
C GLN A 9 -10.53 12.59 26.75
N PRO A 10 -10.08 13.86 26.59
CA PRO A 10 -9.72 14.38 25.28
C PRO A 10 -8.48 13.66 24.75
N ILE A 11 -8.38 13.56 23.43
CA ILE A 11 -7.28 12.88 22.75
C ILE A 11 -6.58 13.86 21.82
N HIS A 12 -5.25 13.93 21.91
CA HIS A 12 -4.41 14.82 21.14
C HIS A 12 -3.42 14.04 20.29
N PHE A 13 -3.49 14.18 18.98
CA PHE A 13 -2.60 13.51 18.02
C PHE A 13 -1.44 14.41 17.59
N ILE A 14 -0.20 14.02 17.89
CA ILE A 14 0.99 14.70 17.36
C ILE A 14 1.31 14.11 15.98
N GLY A 15 1.32 14.95 14.93
CA GLY A 15 1.43 14.51 13.53
C GLY A 15 0.13 13.93 12.99
N ILE A 16 -0.99 14.60 13.25
CA ILE A 16 -2.33 14.12 12.89
C ILE A 16 -2.55 13.95 11.38
N GLY A 17 -1.73 14.61 10.54
CA GLY A 17 -1.82 14.55 9.08
C GLY A 17 -1.29 13.25 8.46
N GLY A 18 -0.61 12.39 9.25
CA GLY A 18 -0.17 11.08 8.77
C GLY A 18 -1.33 10.18 8.38
N ILE A 19 -1.15 9.31 7.37
CA ILE A 19 -2.23 8.47 6.84
C ILE A 19 -2.86 7.57 7.92
N GLY A 20 -2.06 6.90 8.76
CA GLY A 20 -2.60 6.08 9.86
C GLY A 20 -3.16 6.92 11.00
N MET A 21 -2.62 8.11 11.25
CA MET A 21 -3.05 8.99 12.34
C MET A 21 -4.41 9.64 12.05
N SER A 22 -4.57 10.16 10.83
CA SER A 22 -5.79 10.83 10.37
C SER A 22 -7.01 9.91 10.37
N ALA A 23 -6.86 8.64 9.94
CA ALA A 23 -7.95 7.67 9.97
C ALA A 23 -8.45 7.42 11.41
N LEU A 24 -7.53 7.19 12.35
CA LEU A 24 -7.87 6.97 13.76
C LEU A 24 -8.53 8.20 14.38
N ALA A 25 -7.97 9.39 14.13
CA ALA A 25 -8.52 10.64 14.64
C ALA A 25 -9.93 10.91 14.12
N LEU A 26 -10.17 10.69 12.82
CA LEU A 26 -11.47 10.86 12.19
C LEU A 26 -12.51 9.92 12.80
N ILE A 27 -12.19 8.63 12.92
CA ILE A 27 -13.12 7.62 13.47
C ILE A 27 -13.49 7.94 14.91
N LEU A 28 -12.50 8.32 15.73
CA LEU A 28 -12.79 8.69 17.12
C LEU A 28 -13.64 9.96 17.20
N ALA A 29 -13.39 10.96 16.35
CA ALA A 29 -14.23 12.15 16.28
C ALA A 29 -15.68 11.82 15.88
N GLU A 30 -15.87 10.97 14.88
CA GLU A 30 -17.20 10.48 14.45
C GLU A 30 -17.91 9.65 15.53
N ARG A 31 -17.14 8.91 16.36
CA ARG A 31 -17.67 8.21 17.55
C ARG A 31 -17.95 9.14 18.74
N GLY A 32 -17.68 10.44 18.60
CA GLY A 32 -17.99 11.49 19.57
C GLY A 32 -16.91 11.73 20.63
N PHE A 33 -15.67 11.30 20.40
CA PHE A 33 -14.53 11.68 21.25
C PHE A 33 -14.12 13.12 20.97
N SER A 34 -13.58 13.79 21.99
CA SER A 34 -12.97 15.12 21.83
C SER A 34 -11.56 14.98 21.26
N ILE A 35 -11.40 15.29 19.98
CA ILE A 35 -10.14 15.10 19.23
C ILE A 35 -9.50 16.44 18.89
N SER A 36 -8.18 16.51 19.06
CA SER A 36 -7.32 17.58 18.56
C SER A 36 -6.04 16.99 17.98
N GLY A 37 -5.28 17.79 17.25
CA GLY A 37 -3.96 17.37 16.78
C GLY A 37 -3.05 18.52 16.39
N SER A 38 -1.80 18.20 16.08
CA SER A 38 -0.81 19.12 15.56
C SER A 38 -0.21 18.59 14.26
N GLU A 39 -0.09 19.43 13.24
CA GLU A 39 0.53 19.07 11.96
C GLU A 39 1.08 20.34 11.28
N PRO A 40 2.42 20.48 11.20
CA PRO A 40 3.04 21.62 10.52
C PRO A 40 2.79 21.67 9.01
N ARG A 41 2.49 20.54 8.36
CA ARG A 41 2.28 20.46 6.91
C ARG A 41 0.82 20.67 6.55
N HIS A 42 0.54 21.74 5.79
CA HIS A 42 -0.76 21.89 5.16
C HIS A 42 -0.96 20.82 4.07
N SER A 43 -1.98 19.99 4.23
CA SER A 43 -2.34 18.90 3.32
C SER A 43 -3.85 18.78 3.16
N ALA A 44 -4.31 18.11 2.11
CA ALA A 44 -5.73 17.82 1.91
C ALA A 44 -6.34 17.04 3.10
N ILE A 45 -5.57 16.13 3.71
CA ILE A 45 -5.97 15.38 4.90
C ILE A 45 -6.24 16.32 6.08
N VAL A 46 -5.33 17.26 6.36
CA VAL A 46 -5.52 18.25 7.43
C VAL A 46 -6.77 19.10 7.18
N GLN A 47 -6.98 19.55 5.94
CA GLN A 47 -8.17 20.31 5.57
C GLN A 47 -9.46 19.51 5.79
N GLN A 48 -9.45 18.21 5.44
CA GLN A 48 -10.59 17.32 5.68
C GLN A 48 -10.88 17.16 7.17
N LEU A 49 -9.86 16.94 8.01
CA LEU A 49 -10.02 16.84 9.47
C LEU A 49 -10.63 18.12 10.06
N MET A 50 -10.12 19.29 9.67
CA MET A 50 -10.64 20.58 10.12
C MET A 50 -12.09 20.82 9.66
N ALA A 51 -12.43 20.43 8.43
CA ALA A 51 -13.80 20.51 7.92
C ALA A 51 -14.78 19.61 8.68
N ARG A 52 -14.29 18.55 9.33
CA ARG A 52 -15.06 17.69 10.25
C ARG A 52 -15.07 18.20 11.70
N GLY A 53 -14.58 19.41 11.95
CA GLY A 53 -14.61 20.07 13.27
C GLY A 53 -13.48 19.66 14.21
N ILE A 54 -12.45 18.96 13.72
CA ILE A 54 -11.27 18.61 14.51
C ILE A 54 -10.34 19.82 14.58
N THR A 55 -9.94 20.19 15.79
CA THR A 55 -8.96 21.27 16.00
C THR A 55 -7.56 20.79 15.64
N VAL A 56 -6.96 21.38 14.60
CA VAL A 56 -5.57 21.10 14.20
C VAL A 56 -4.71 22.35 14.41
N MET A 57 -3.57 22.18 15.09
CA MET A 57 -2.58 23.22 15.34
C MET A 57 -1.45 23.15 14.31
N ASP A 58 -1.12 24.29 13.71
CA ASP A 58 -0.10 24.38 12.63
C ASP A 58 1.35 24.34 13.14
N ALA A 59 1.56 24.19 14.45
CA ALA A 59 2.89 24.13 15.06
C ALA A 59 2.93 23.07 16.17
N GLN A 60 4.08 22.40 16.29
CA GLN A 60 4.37 21.43 17.33
C GLN A 60 5.25 22.09 18.40
N VAL A 61 4.63 22.76 19.36
CA VAL A 61 5.32 23.53 20.42
C VAL A 61 4.84 23.11 21.81
N ALA A 62 5.72 23.17 22.81
CA ALA A 62 5.37 22.79 24.19
C ALA A 62 4.09 23.49 24.71
N SER A 63 3.90 24.78 24.37
CA SER A 63 2.73 25.55 24.79
C SER A 63 1.39 25.05 24.24
N SER A 64 1.38 24.20 23.20
CA SER A 64 0.18 23.48 22.76
C SER A 64 -0.35 22.58 23.88
N ILE A 65 0.53 21.80 24.52
CA ILE A 65 0.17 20.90 25.62
C ILE A 65 -0.33 21.72 26.82
N ASP A 66 0.33 22.83 27.13
CA ASP A 66 -0.08 23.72 28.22
C ASP A 66 -1.54 24.18 28.06
N ARG A 67 -1.91 24.60 26.85
CA ARG A 67 -3.27 25.05 26.50
C ARG A 67 -4.28 23.92 26.60
N LEU A 68 -3.94 22.72 26.11
CA LEU A 68 -4.82 21.56 26.16
C LEU A 68 -5.13 21.13 27.61
N VAL A 69 -4.12 21.15 28.48
CA VAL A 69 -4.29 20.83 29.90
C VAL A 69 -5.09 21.91 30.62
N ALA A 70 -4.84 23.20 30.35
CA ALA A 70 -5.57 24.30 30.99
C ALA A 70 -7.03 24.40 30.54
N GLY A 71 -7.34 23.99 29.30
CA GLY A 71 -8.66 24.11 28.68
C GLY A 71 -9.60 22.92 28.93
N SER A 72 -9.17 21.88 29.65
CA SER A 72 -9.93 20.64 29.82
C SER A 72 -10.10 20.25 31.29
N ALA A 73 -11.26 19.71 31.64
CA ALA A 73 -11.53 19.14 32.97
C ALA A 73 -10.75 17.83 33.22
N SER A 74 -10.22 17.19 32.18
CA SER A 74 -9.43 15.96 32.26
C SER A 74 -8.15 16.05 31.42
N PRO A 75 -7.00 15.54 31.90
CA PRO A 75 -5.75 15.59 31.17
C PRO A 75 -5.85 14.78 29.87
N PRO A 76 -5.35 15.30 28.74
CA PRO A 76 -5.48 14.62 27.46
C PRO A 76 -4.63 13.35 27.40
N LEU A 77 -5.14 12.38 26.64
CA LEU A 77 -4.34 11.29 26.11
C LEU A 77 -3.57 11.81 24.89
N VAL A 78 -2.24 11.70 24.90
CA VAL A 78 -1.40 12.08 23.77
C VAL A 78 -1.12 10.85 22.91
N VAL A 79 -1.32 10.97 21.59
CA VAL A 79 -1.10 9.91 20.61
C VAL A 79 0.03 10.29 19.69
N VAL A 80 0.98 9.37 19.52
CA VAL A 80 2.14 9.52 18.63
C VAL A 80 2.24 8.37 17.62
N SER A 81 2.96 8.60 16.54
CA SER A 81 3.41 7.55 15.62
C SER A 81 4.93 7.38 15.69
N THR A 82 5.45 6.31 15.10
CA THR A 82 6.90 6.08 14.91
C THR A 82 7.62 7.24 14.23
N ALA A 83 6.92 8.07 13.45
CA ALA A 83 7.49 9.23 12.77
C ALA A 83 7.75 10.44 13.68
N ILE A 84 7.20 10.46 14.90
CA ILE A 84 7.39 11.55 15.85
C ILE A 84 8.71 11.35 16.61
N PRO A 85 9.71 12.23 16.47
CA PRO A 85 10.97 12.08 17.16
C PRO A 85 10.82 12.32 18.67
N GLU A 86 11.66 11.65 19.46
CA GLU A 86 11.71 11.78 20.92
C GLU A 86 11.99 13.23 21.39
N SER A 87 12.61 14.04 20.53
CA SER A 87 12.90 15.47 20.74
C SER A 87 11.73 16.39 20.40
N ASN A 88 10.58 15.86 19.96
CA ASN A 88 9.42 16.67 19.61
C ASN A 88 8.95 17.51 20.82
N PRO A 89 8.78 18.85 20.67
CA PRO A 89 8.46 19.72 21.80
C PRO A 89 7.17 19.38 22.54
N GLU A 90 6.12 18.93 21.83
CA GLU A 90 4.86 18.52 22.45
C GLU A 90 5.01 17.19 23.21
N LEU A 91 5.76 16.24 22.65
CA LEU A 91 6.02 14.95 23.31
C LEU A 91 6.85 15.13 24.58
N VAL A 92 7.88 15.97 24.54
CA VAL A 92 8.72 16.28 25.71
C VAL A 92 7.88 16.92 26.83
N GLU A 93 7.05 17.90 26.50
CA GLU A 93 6.19 18.57 27.48
C GLU A 93 5.11 17.63 28.03
N ALA A 94 4.50 16.79 27.19
CA ALA A 94 3.53 15.80 27.62
C ALA A 94 4.12 14.83 28.65
N ARG A 95 5.39 14.40 28.46
CA ARG A 95 6.12 13.58 29.44
C ARG A 95 6.43 14.34 30.72
N ALA A 96 6.89 15.59 30.61
CA ALA A 96 7.19 16.43 31.77
C ALA A 96 5.96 16.62 32.67
N ARG A 97 4.76 16.68 32.08
CA ARG A 97 3.47 16.77 32.79
C ARG A 97 2.88 15.43 33.23
N GLY A 98 3.54 14.31 32.94
CA GLY A 98 3.07 12.97 33.30
C GLY A 98 1.78 12.56 32.56
N LEU A 99 1.54 13.09 31.36
CA LEU A 99 0.37 12.71 30.56
C LEU A 99 0.48 11.27 30.07
N SER A 100 -0.67 10.64 29.84
CA SER A 100 -0.71 9.34 29.17
C SER A 100 -0.30 9.52 27.72
N ILE A 101 0.67 8.72 27.27
CA ILE A 101 1.15 8.73 25.89
C ILE A 101 0.94 7.33 25.31
N TRP A 102 0.20 7.24 24.22
CA TRP A 102 -0.08 6.01 23.49
C TRP A 102 0.48 6.10 22.08
N HIS A 103 0.91 4.95 21.56
CA HIS A 103 1.26 4.83 20.16
C HIS A 103 -0.02 4.70 19.30
N ARG A 104 0.04 5.06 18.01
CA ARG A 104 -1.07 4.87 17.05
C ARG A 104 -1.63 3.44 17.10
N SER A 105 -0.75 2.45 17.27
CA SER A 105 -1.12 1.03 17.34
C SER A 105 -1.95 0.71 18.58
N ASP A 106 -1.75 1.44 19.69
CA ASP A 106 -2.52 1.22 20.92
C ASP A 106 -3.95 1.73 20.75
N ILE A 107 -4.14 2.82 19.99
CA ILE A 107 -5.47 3.31 19.61
C ILE A 107 -6.17 2.31 18.69
N LEU A 108 -5.48 1.80 17.67
CA LEU A 108 -6.06 0.79 16.78
C LEU A 108 -6.41 -0.50 17.55
N ALA A 109 -5.54 -0.95 18.45
CA ALA A 109 -5.82 -2.11 19.32
C ALA A 109 -7.04 -1.88 20.21
N ALA A 110 -7.23 -0.66 20.74
CA ALA A 110 -8.43 -0.31 21.50
C ALA A 110 -9.70 -0.36 20.64
N LEU A 111 -9.67 0.17 19.42
CA LEU A 111 -10.80 0.10 18.49
C LEU A 111 -11.15 -1.35 18.10
N ILE A 112 -10.14 -2.18 17.83
CA ILE A 112 -10.31 -3.61 17.53
C ILE A 112 -10.91 -4.36 18.72
N ALA A 113 -10.54 -4.02 19.95
CA ALA A 113 -11.09 -4.65 21.15
C ALA A 113 -12.54 -4.25 21.46
N GLU A 114 -13.01 -3.10 20.94
CA GLU A 114 -14.37 -2.59 21.17
C GLU A 114 -15.41 -3.11 20.18
N GLN A 115 -14.99 -3.76 19.08
CA GLN A 115 -15.88 -4.17 18.00
C GLN A 115 -15.32 -5.40 17.27
N PRO A 116 -16.15 -6.39 16.89
CA PRO A 116 -15.73 -7.49 16.02
C PRO A 116 -14.90 -7.00 14.83
N ALA A 117 -13.65 -7.44 14.74
CA ALA A 117 -12.72 -6.92 13.75
C ALA A 117 -12.26 -7.98 12.74
N ILE A 118 -12.11 -7.56 11.49
CA ILE A 118 -11.37 -8.25 10.44
C ILE A 118 -10.04 -7.51 10.27
N ALA A 119 -8.94 -8.11 10.70
CA ALA A 119 -7.61 -7.52 10.63
C ALA A 119 -6.79 -8.16 9.50
N VAL A 120 -6.31 -7.36 8.55
CA VAL A 120 -5.61 -7.83 7.35
C VAL A 120 -4.12 -7.54 7.45
N ALA A 121 -3.29 -8.59 7.42
CA ALA A 121 -1.83 -8.53 7.48
C ALA A 121 -1.15 -9.32 6.35
N GLY A 122 0.18 -9.26 6.30
CA GLY A 122 1.04 -9.89 5.31
C GLY A 122 1.91 -8.88 4.57
N SER A 123 2.95 -9.30 3.86
CA SER A 123 3.93 -8.37 3.29
C SER A 123 3.28 -7.46 2.23
N HIS A 124 2.52 -8.04 1.29
CA HIS A 124 1.92 -7.30 0.16
C HIS A 124 0.40 -7.45 0.09
N GLY A 125 -0.29 -6.46 -0.48
CA GLY A 125 -1.73 -6.56 -0.77
C GLY A 125 -2.65 -6.29 0.42
N LYS A 126 -2.13 -5.90 1.59
CA LYS A 126 -2.91 -5.53 2.79
C LYS A 126 -3.96 -4.46 2.49
N THR A 127 -3.53 -3.29 2.02
CA THR A 127 -4.40 -2.15 1.71
C THR A 127 -5.45 -2.48 0.66
N THR A 128 -5.07 -3.22 -0.40
CA THR A 128 -6.02 -3.65 -1.43
C THR A 128 -7.07 -4.59 -0.84
N THR A 129 -6.64 -5.62 -0.12
CA THR A 129 -7.54 -6.62 0.47
C THR A 129 -8.48 -5.99 1.50
N SER A 130 -7.97 -5.14 2.39
CA SER A 130 -8.80 -4.44 3.38
C SER A 130 -9.79 -3.46 2.73
N THR A 131 -9.36 -2.72 1.69
CA THR A 131 -10.25 -1.86 0.88
C THR A 131 -11.35 -2.66 0.20
N VAL A 132 -11.03 -3.82 -0.38
CA VAL A 132 -12.01 -4.69 -1.03
C VAL A 132 -13.01 -5.24 0.00
N ILE A 133 -12.55 -5.74 1.16
CA ILE A 133 -13.44 -6.19 2.25
C ILE A 133 -14.40 -5.07 2.65
N THR A 134 -13.88 -3.87 2.92
CA THR A 134 -14.69 -2.70 3.27
C THR A 134 -15.73 -2.38 2.18
N THR A 135 -15.31 -2.37 0.91
CA THR A 135 -16.20 -2.05 -0.23
C THR A 135 -17.30 -3.10 -0.38
N LEU A 136 -16.95 -4.39 -0.26
CA LEU A 136 -17.90 -5.49 -0.36
C LEU A 136 -18.94 -5.47 0.78
N LEU A 137 -18.49 -5.27 2.02
CA LEU A 137 -19.38 -5.14 3.18
C LEU A 137 -20.29 -3.91 3.06
N ALA A 138 -19.74 -2.76 2.65
CA ALA A 138 -20.52 -1.54 2.42
C ALA A 138 -21.59 -1.74 1.33
N ALA A 139 -21.22 -2.34 0.19
CA ALA A 139 -22.14 -2.63 -0.91
C ALA A 139 -23.21 -3.68 -0.53
N ALA A 140 -22.89 -4.58 0.39
CA ALA A 140 -23.86 -5.51 0.97
C ALA A 140 -24.82 -4.80 1.94
N GLY A 141 -24.55 -3.58 2.39
CA GLY A 141 -25.35 -2.82 3.35
C GLY A 141 -24.97 -3.09 4.81
N GLU A 142 -23.78 -3.62 5.07
CA GLU A 142 -23.28 -3.88 6.42
C GLU A 142 -22.61 -2.66 7.06
N ASP A 143 -22.31 -1.58 6.31
CA ASP A 143 -21.72 -0.31 6.80
C ASP A 143 -20.56 -0.48 7.83
N PRO A 144 -19.44 -1.11 7.45
CA PRO A 144 -18.37 -1.41 8.39
C PRO A 144 -17.63 -0.15 8.88
N THR A 145 -17.11 -0.15 10.10
CA THR A 145 -16.01 0.78 10.44
C THR A 145 -14.77 0.38 9.64
N ALA A 146 -14.04 1.34 9.08
CA ALA A 146 -12.85 1.07 8.26
C ALA A 146 -11.65 1.90 8.74
N VAL A 147 -10.53 1.23 9.04
CA VAL A 147 -9.23 1.83 9.37
C VAL A 147 -8.20 1.33 8.35
N ILE A 148 -8.02 2.06 7.25
CA ILE A 148 -7.23 1.58 6.10
C ILE A 148 -5.99 2.45 5.88
N GLY A 149 -4.88 1.84 5.45
CA GLY A 149 -3.62 2.54 5.14
C GLY A 149 -3.66 3.40 3.87
N GLY A 150 -4.83 3.51 3.23
CA GLY A 150 -5.06 4.27 2.00
C GLY A 150 -6.52 4.69 1.87
N VAL A 151 -6.81 5.55 0.89
CA VAL A 151 -8.17 6.05 0.64
C VAL A 151 -9.04 4.90 0.14
N VAL A 152 -10.17 4.68 0.82
CA VAL A 152 -11.23 3.77 0.39
C VAL A 152 -12.15 4.54 -0.57
N PRO A 153 -12.22 4.15 -1.86
CA PRO A 153 -12.93 4.96 -2.87
C PRO A 153 -14.40 5.21 -2.56
N CYS A 154 -15.12 4.23 -2.00
CA CYS A 154 -16.54 4.38 -1.67
C CYS A 154 -16.81 5.39 -0.54
N TYR A 155 -15.80 5.74 0.27
CA TYR A 155 -15.91 6.73 1.35
C TYR A 155 -15.16 8.03 1.06
N GLY A 156 -14.26 8.03 0.06
CA GLY A 156 -13.38 9.17 -0.22
C GLY A 156 -12.43 9.50 0.94
N SER A 157 -12.20 8.55 1.84
CA SER A 157 -11.44 8.68 3.08
C SER A 157 -10.72 7.37 3.40
N ASN A 158 -9.64 7.45 4.17
CA ASN A 158 -8.91 6.31 4.75
C ASN A 158 -9.49 5.82 6.09
N GLY A 159 -10.41 6.60 6.67
CA GLY A 159 -11.16 6.26 7.88
C GLY A 159 -12.66 6.49 7.71
N HIS A 160 -13.48 5.59 8.26
CA HIS A 160 -14.94 5.71 8.33
C HIS A 160 -15.47 5.02 9.60
N ALA A 161 -16.25 5.71 10.42
CA ALA A 161 -16.96 5.12 11.56
C ALA A 161 -18.36 4.65 11.14
N GLY A 162 -18.43 3.45 10.56
CA GLY A 162 -19.69 2.80 10.21
C GLY A 162 -20.49 2.32 11.42
N SER A 163 -21.79 2.17 11.22
CA SER A 163 -22.78 1.69 12.20
C SER A 163 -22.93 0.16 12.22
N GLY A 164 -22.23 -0.52 11.31
CA GLY A 164 -22.23 -1.96 11.13
C GLY A 164 -21.63 -2.78 12.26
N ARG A 165 -21.76 -4.10 12.14
CA ARG A 165 -21.17 -5.05 13.10
C ARG A 165 -19.65 -5.01 13.08
N TYR A 166 -19.04 -4.93 11.90
CA TYR A 166 -17.61 -5.18 11.73
C TYR A 166 -16.76 -3.91 11.64
N LEU A 167 -15.58 -3.99 12.23
CA LEU A 167 -14.45 -3.12 11.95
C LEU A 167 -13.49 -3.83 10.98
N VAL A 168 -13.06 -3.16 9.92
CA VAL A 168 -12.02 -3.66 9.01
C VAL A 168 -10.76 -2.83 9.24
N ALA A 169 -9.66 -3.49 9.58
CA ALA A 169 -8.38 -2.83 9.85
C ALA A 169 -7.27 -3.40 8.98
N GLU A 170 -6.46 -2.51 8.43
CA GLU A 170 -5.13 -2.87 7.96
C GLU A 170 -4.19 -3.04 9.16
N ALA A 171 -3.54 -4.19 9.26
CA ALA A 171 -2.57 -4.53 10.29
C ALA A 171 -1.16 -4.58 9.68
N ASP A 172 -0.40 -3.54 9.99
CA ASP A 172 0.94 -3.29 9.47
C ASP A 172 2.00 -3.99 10.32
N GLU A 173 2.84 -4.78 9.67
CA GLU A 173 3.94 -5.53 10.27
C GLU A 173 5.22 -4.71 10.42
N SER A 174 5.38 -3.57 9.76
CA SER A 174 6.66 -2.87 9.65
C SER A 174 7.34 -2.50 10.98
N ASP A 175 6.56 -2.25 12.04
CA ASP A 175 7.04 -1.90 13.38
C ASP A 175 6.72 -2.97 14.45
N GLY A 176 6.24 -4.14 14.03
CA GLY A 176 5.88 -5.27 14.89
C GLY A 176 4.66 -5.02 15.77
N SER A 177 3.95 -3.89 15.63
CA SER A 177 2.88 -3.51 16.55
C SER A 177 1.58 -4.29 16.40
N LEU A 178 1.40 -4.99 15.27
CA LEU A 178 0.22 -5.83 15.00
C LEU A 178 -0.03 -6.94 16.03
N VAL A 179 1.01 -7.37 16.76
CA VAL A 179 0.88 -8.40 17.82
C VAL A 179 -0.03 -7.97 18.98
N LYS A 180 -0.40 -6.68 19.04
CA LYS A 180 -1.32 -6.12 20.03
C LYS A 180 -2.80 -6.40 19.69
N PHE A 181 -3.10 -6.78 18.46
CA PHE A 181 -4.48 -6.87 17.96
C PHE A 181 -5.13 -8.19 18.33
N GLN A 182 -6.39 -8.12 18.75
CA GLN A 182 -7.23 -9.28 19.08
C GLN A 182 -8.48 -9.24 18.21
N ALA A 183 -8.42 -9.83 17.02
CA ALA A 183 -9.46 -9.75 16.01
C ALA A 183 -10.36 -10.99 15.98
N GLU A 184 -11.62 -10.85 15.55
CA GLU A 184 -12.52 -12.00 15.30
C GLU A 184 -12.00 -12.82 14.12
N LEU A 185 -11.46 -12.14 13.11
CA LEU A 185 -10.85 -12.77 11.93
C LEU A 185 -9.53 -12.07 11.57
N GLY A 186 -8.43 -12.81 11.62
CA GLY A 186 -7.17 -12.41 11.00
C GLY A 186 -7.11 -12.90 9.55
N VAL A 187 -6.58 -12.07 8.64
CA VAL A 187 -6.36 -12.42 7.23
C VAL A 187 -4.88 -12.28 6.90
N LEU A 188 -4.24 -13.34 6.40
CA LEU A 188 -2.84 -13.36 6.00
C LEU A 188 -2.67 -13.54 4.49
N THR A 189 -2.24 -12.48 3.82
CA THR A 189 -2.18 -12.41 2.35
C THR A 189 -0.99 -13.14 1.73
N ASN A 190 0.21 -12.90 2.24
CA ASN A 190 1.48 -13.52 1.84
C ASN A 190 2.56 -13.12 2.84
N LEU A 191 3.72 -13.80 2.81
CA LEU A 191 4.91 -13.39 3.54
C LEU A 191 6.13 -13.39 2.63
N GLU A 192 6.91 -12.35 2.80
CA GLU A 192 8.18 -12.15 2.13
C GLU A 192 9.03 -11.23 3.02
N LEU A 193 10.34 -11.43 3.03
CA LEU A 193 11.23 -10.60 3.83
C LEU A 193 11.17 -9.16 3.31
N ASP A 194 10.65 -8.27 4.13
CA ASP A 194 10.69 -6.82 3.93
C ASP A 194 11.01 -6.16 5.27
N HIS A 195 11.11 -4.84 5.31
CA HIS A 195 11.35 -4.07 6.55
C HIS A 195 12.57 -4.60 7.32
N THR A 196 13.68 -4.83 6.61
CA THR A 196 14.95 -5.36 7.15
C THR A 196 15.61 -4.44 8.18
N ASP A 197 15.08 -3.24 8.36
CA ASP A 197 15.41 -2.31 9.46
C ASP A 197 14.78 -2.71 10.80
N HIS A 198 13.69 -3.49 10.76
CA HIS A 198 13.02 -4.04 11.94
C HIS A 198 13.26 -5.54 12.11
N TYR A 199 13.14 -6.31 11.02
CA TYR A 199 13.27 -7.76 11.06
C TYR A 199 14.69 -8.21 10.72
N SER A 200 15.24 -9.07 11.57
CA SER A 200 16.57 -9.66 11.35
C SER A 200 16.61 -10.68 10.21
N GLY A 201 15.43 -11.16 9.79
CA GLY A 201 15.26 -12.12 8.71
C GLY A 201 13.83 -12.65 8.66
N LEU A 202 13.57 -13.55 7.73
CA LEU A 202 12.23 -14.07 7.46
C LEU A 202 11.62 -14.82 8.65
N ASP A 203 12.43 -15.56 9.40
CA ASP A 203 11.95 -16.30 10.60
C ASP A 203 11.42 -15.36 11.69
N ASP A 204 12.01 -14.18 11.84
CA ASP A 204 11.59 -13.16 12.81
C ASP A 204 10.25 -12.52 12.42
N LEU A 205 10.07 -12.26 11.11
CA LEU A 205 8.80 -11.85 10.54
C LEU A 205 7.73 -12.93 10.76
N VAL A 206 8.02 -14.20 10.41
CA VAL A 206 7.11 -15.33 10.61
C VAL A 206 6.70 -15.45 12.09
N ALA A 207 7.65 -15.38 13.03
CA ALA A 207 7.37 -15.44 14.46
C ALA A 207 6.47 -14.27 14.92
N THR A 208 6.65 -13.09 14.35
CA THR A 208 5.80 -11.92 14.64
C THR A 208 4.39 -12.11 14.12
N LEU A 209 4.24 -12.64 12.91
CA LEU A 209 2.92 -12.92 12.32
C LEU A 209 2.22 -14.09 13.00
N GLN A 210 2.96 -15.09 13.51
CA GLN A 210 2.40 -16.15 14.35
C GLN A 210 1.82 -15.60 15.66
N ARG A 211 2.47 -14.62 16.29
CA ARG A 211 1.91 -13.92 17.46
C ARG A 211 0.64 -13.17 17.13
N PHE A 212 0.60 -12.46 16.00
CA PHE A 212 -0.62 -11.84 15.49
C PHE A 212 -1.75 -12.87 15.26
N ALA A 213 -1.45 -13.97 14.56
CA ALA A 213 -2.40 -15.04 14.29
C ALA A 213 -2.96 -15.64 15.59
N SER A 214 -2.11 -15.85 16.61
CA SER A 214 -2.54 -16.35 17.92
C SER A 214 -3.45 -15.39 18.70
N GLY A 215 -3.42 -14.09 18.37
CA GLY A 215 -4.33 -13.09 18.91
C GLY A 215 -5.70 -13.09 18.25
N CYS A 216 -5.86 -13.75 17.10
CA CYS A 216 -7.11 -13.81 16.35
C CYS A 216 -7.95 -15.03 16.74
N GLU A 217 -9.28 -14.90 16.78
CA GLU A 217 -10.17 -16.04 17.06
C GLU A 217 -10.21 -17.04 15.91
N ARG A 218 -10.22 -16.52 14.67
CA ARG A 218 -10.13 -17.29 13.43
C ARG A 218 -9.04 -16.71 12.55
N LEU A 219 -8.41 -17.58 11.77
CA LEU A 219 -7.39 -17.20 10.80
C LEU A 219 -7.80 -17.65 9.40
N LEU A 220 -7.83 -16.72 8.46
CA LEU A 220 -7.94 -16.98 7.03
C LEU A 220 -6.56 -16.72 6.42
N ALA A 221 -5.99 -17.68 5.68
CA ALA A 221 -4.66 -17.53 5.08
C ALA A 221 -4.60 -17.97 3.61
N ASN A 222 -3.70 -17.36 2.85
CA ASN A 222 -3.47 -17.71 1.44
C ASN A 222 -2.70 -19.02 1.33
N GLN A 223 -3.30 -20.04 0.71
CA GLN A 223 -2.72 -21.37 0.53
C GLN A 223 -1.58 -21.37 -0.50
N ASP A 224 -1.61 -20.42 -1.43
CA ASP A 224 -0.66 -20.34 -2.54
C ASP A 224 0.70 -19.79 -2.10
N ASP A 225 0.75 -19.17 -0.91
CA ASP A 225 1.98 -18.74 -0.28
C ASP A 225 2.61 -19.92 0.49
N PRO A 226 3.83 -20.35 0.13
CA PRO A 226 4.46 -21.51 0.76
C PRO A 226 4.81 -21.27 2.23
N ILE A 227 5.16 -20.05 2.61
CA ILE A 227 5.54 -19.72 3.99
C ILE A 227 4.29 -19.76 4.88
N LEU A 228 3.19 -19.18 4.43
CA LEU A 228 1.93 -19.26 5.15
C LEU A 228 1.50 -20.72 5.31
N ARG A 229 1.49 -21.49 4.22
CA ARG A 229 1.14 -22.91 4.23
C ARG A 229 1.98 -23.73 5.21
N ASP A 230 3.29 -23.49 5.25
CA ASP A 230 4.21 -24.34 6.00
C ASP A 230 4.33 -23.92 7.48
N HIS A 231 3.99 -22.67 7.82
CA HIS A 231 4.21 -22.11 9.18
C HIS A 231 2.93 -21.73 9.95
N PHE A 232 1.74 -21.79 9.33
CA PHE A 232 0.48 -21.36 9.96
C PHE A 232 -0.59 -22.46 9.92
N GLN A 233 -1.39 -22.51 10.99
CA GLN A 233 -2.60 -23.33 11.05
C GLN A 233 -3.82 -22.41 10.89
N ALA A 234 -4.29 -22.25 9.65
CA ALA A 234 -5.46 -21.43 9.39
C ALA A 234 -6.76 -22.17 9.69
N THR A 235 -7.77 -21.43 10.12
CA THR A 235 -9.16 -21.90 10.24
C THR A 235 -9.76 -22.17 8.87
N ALA A 236 -9.38 -21.37 7.88
CA ALA A 236 -9.76 -21.53 6.48
C ALA A 236 -8.64 -21.04 5.56
N TRP A 237 -8.60 -21.59 4.36
CA TRP A 237 -7.63 -21.28 3.33
C TRP A 237 -8.30 -20.77 2.07
N TRP A 238 -7.63 -19.87 1.34
CA TRP A 238 -8.03 -19.52 -0.02
C TRP A 238 -6.92 -19.77 -1.03
N SER A 239 -7.29 -19.98 -2.30
CA SER A 239 -6.35 -20.15 -3.41
C SER A 239 -6.89 -19.55 -4.71
N VAL A 240 -5.99 -19.14 -5.60
CA VAL A 240 -6.31 -18.82 -7.00
C VAL A 240 -5.74 -19.84 -7.98
N GLN A 241 -5.11 -20.90 -7.47
CA GLN A 241 -4.46 -21.94 -8.26
C GLN A 241 -5.25 -23.25 -8.30
N ARG A 242 -6.00 -23.56 -7.23
CA ARG A 242 -6.81 -24.79 -7.12
C ARG A 242 -8.05 -24.58 -6.25
N CYS A 243 -9.07 -25.41 -6.43
CA CYS A 243 -10.25 -25.42 -5.55
C CYS A 243 -10.33 -26.69 -4.69
N GLU A 244 -9.57 -27.73 -5.01
CA GLU A 244 -9.51 -28.95 -4.21
C GLU A 244 -8.70 -28.75 -2.93
N GLY A 245 -9.27 -29.16 -1.79
CA GLY A 245 -8.59 -29.13 -0.50
C GLY A 245 -8.34 -27.74 0.07
N VAL A 246 -9.12 -26.74 -0.36
CA VAL A 246 -9.17 -25.37 0.18
C VAL A 246 -10.62 -24.96 0.41
N ASP A 247 -10.87 -24.12 1.40
CA ASP A 247 -12.22 -23.67 1.77
C ASP A 247 -12.79 -22.69 0.74
N PHE A 248 -11.94 -21.83 0.17
CA PHE A 248 -12.34 -20.85 -0.84
C PHE A 248 -11.37 -20.85 -2.03
N ALA A 249 -11.87 -20.64 -3.24
CA ALA A 249 -11.01 -20.41 -4.38
C ALA A 249 -11.61 -19.49 -5.44
N ALA A 250 -10.77 -18.82 -6.21
CA ALA A 250 -11.20 -18.20 -7.47
C ALA A 250 -10.25 -18.58 -8.59
N LEU A 251 -10.71 -19.45 -9.50
CA LEU A 251 -9.89 -19.94 -10.60
C LEU A 251 -10.01 -19.01 -11.81
N PRO A 252 -8.91 -18.46 -12.34
CA PRO A 252 -8.94 -17.54 -13.46
C PRO A 252 -9.45 -18.25 -14.72
N VAL A 253 -10.52 -17.70 -15.31
CA VAL A 253 -11.08 -18.14 -16.59
C VAL A 253 -10.52 -17.31 -17.73
N ARG A 254 -10.35 -16.00 -17.50
CA ARG A 254 -9.75 -15.07 -18.47
C ARG A 254 -9.02 -13.94 -17.77
N LEU A 255 -7.81 -13.65 -18.21
CA LEU A 255 -7.00 -12.52 -17.79
C LEU A 255 -6.85 -11.58 -18.98
N ASP A 256 -7.55 -10.44 -18.93
CA ASP A 256 -7.41 -9.36 -19.89
C ASP A 256 -6.66 -8.21 -19.21
N GLY A 257 -6.14 -7.25 -19.98
CA GLY A 257 -5.46 -6.08 -19.44
C GLY A 257 -6.38 -5.06 -18.76
N ASP A 258 -7.70 -5.17 -18.92
CA ASP A 258 -8.73 -4.31 -18.30
C ASP A 258 -9.57 -5.01 -17.23
N ARG A 259 -9.48 -6.33 -17.10
CA ARG A 259 -10.31 -7.12 -16.17
C ARG A 259 -9.81 -8.54 -15.96
N THR A 260 -10.29 -9.14 -14.88
CA THR A 260 -10.12 -10.56 -14.60
C THR A 260 -11.48 -11.24 -14.50
N VAL A 261 -11.68 -12.36 -15.20
CA VAL A 261 -12.86 -13.22 -15.05
C VAL A 261 -12.42 -14.50 -14.36
N ALA A 262 -13.11 -14.88 -13.29
CA ALA A 262 -12.80 -16.08 -12.53
C ALA A 262 -14.07 -16.80 -12.07
N ASP A 263 -13.97 -18.11 -11.84
CA ASP A 263 -15.02 -18.91 -11.22
C ASP A 263 -14.70 -19.05 -9.73
N PHE A 264 -15.63 -18.64 -8.86
CA PHE A 264 -15.49 -18.63 -7.40
C PHE A 264 -16.10 -19.89 -6.78
N TYR A 265 -15.35 -20.52 -5.89
CA TYR A 265 -15.65 -21.80 -5.25
C TYR A 265 -15.65 -21.67 -3.73
N GLU A 266 -16.50 -22.45 -3.08
CA GLU A 266 -16.58 -22.63 -1.62
C GLU A 266 -16.69 -24.14 -1.36
N ASP A 267 -15.79 -24.70 -0.55
CA ASP A 267 -15.66 -26.14 -0.28
C ASP A 267 -15.60 -27.03 -1.54
N GLY A 268 -14.90 -26.54 -2.58
CA GLY A 268 -14.79 -27.20 -3.88
C GLY A 268 -16.05 -27.10 -4.78
N GLY A 269 -17.16 -26.56 -4.28
CA GLY A 269 -18.37 -26.31 -5.05
C GLY A 269 -18.34 -24.97 -5.77
N LEU A 270 -18.71 -24.94 -7.06
CA LEU A 270 -18.83 -23.69 -7.80
C LEU A 270 -19.99 -22.85 -7.26
N VAL A 271 -19.69 -21.67 -6.73
CA VAL A 271 -20.67 -20.71 -6.20
C VAL A 271 -21.14 -19.76 -7.30
N GLY A 272 -20.22 -19.28 -8.14
CA GLY A 272 -20.56 -18.40 -9.25
C GLY A 272 -19.36 -17.80 -9.96
N ARG A 273 -19.62 -17.15 -11.10
CA ARG A 273 -18.61 -16.42 -11.87
C ARG A 273 -18.50 -14.97 -11.40
N ILE A 274 -17.28 -14.50 -11.22
CA ILE A 274 -16.96 -13.11 -10.88
C ILE A 274 -16.22 -12.43 -12.04
N THR A 275 -16.47 -11.14 -12.21
CA THR A 275 -15.71 -10.27 -13.12
C THR A 275 -15.18 -9.10 -12.31
N LEU A 276 -13.87 -8.94 -12.31
CA LEU A 276 -13.16 -7.91 -11.57
C LEU A 276 -12.68 -6.85 -12.56
N PRO A 277 -12.89 -5.55 -12.29
CA PRO A 277 -12.33 -4.46 -13.09
C PRO A 277 -10.81 -4.27 -12.86
N LEU A 278 -10.17 -5.23 -12.18
CA LEU A 278 -8.76 -5.22 -11.84
C LEU A 278 -8.05 -6.37 -12.58
N PRO A 279 -7.07 -6.07 -13.44
CA PRO A 279 -6.26 -7.09 -14.09
C PRO A 279 -5.24 -7.71 -13.12
N GLY A 280 -4.79 -8.93 -13.44
CA GLY A 280 -3.68 -9.60 -12.76
C GLY A 280 -4.09 -10.57 -11.65
N LEU A 281 -3.31 -11.65 -11.51
CA LEU A 281 -3.57 -12.72 -10.54
C LEU A 281 -3.41 -12.27 -9.08
N HIS A 282 -2.52 -11.31 -8.80
CA HIS A 282 -2.37 -10.77 -7.46
C HIS A 282 -3.65 -10.06 -6.98
N ASN A 283 -4.31 -9.30 -7.87
CA ASN A 283 -5.60 -8.67 -7.58
C ASN A 283 -6.71 -9.71 -7.43
N LEU A 284 -6.71 -10.75 -8.28
CA LEU A 284 -7.63 -11.89 -8.09
C LEU A 284 -7.44 -12.53 -6.72
N SER A 285 -6.19 -12.75 -6.27
CA SER A 285 -5.91 -13.32 -4.95
C SER A 285 -6.37 -12.42 -3.80
N ASN A 286 -6.07 -11.12 -3.86
CA ASN A 286 -6.56 -10.14 -2.88
C ASN A 286 -8.09 -10.13 -2.80
N VAL A 287 -8.78 -10.13 -3.94
CA VAL A 287 -10.26 -10.16 -3.98
C VAL A 287 -10.82 -11.50 -3.51
N THR A 288 -10.13 -12.61 -3.79
CA THR A 288 -10.54 -13.95 -3.30
C THR A 288 -10.45 -14.02 -1.79
N GLY A 289 -9.34 -13.57 -1.20
CA GLY A 289 -9.18 -13.46 0.26
C GLY A 289 -10.23 -12.53 0.88
N ALA A 290 -10.54 -11.41 0.22
CA ALA A 290 -11.59 -10.49 0.67
C ALA A 290 -13.01 -11.10 0.61
N LEU A 291 -13.35 -11.80 -0.48
CA LEU A 291 -14.60 -12.53 -0.61
C LEU A 291 -14.71 -13.59 0.47
N ALA A 292 -13.68 -14.42 0.65
CA ALA A 292 -13.61 -15.43 1.69
C ALA A 292 -13.81 -14.82 3.09
N ALA A 293 -13.17 -13.69 3.40
CA ALA A 293 -13.37 -12.98 4.66
C ALA A 293 -14.83 -12.51 4.85
N CYS A 294 -15.47 -11.97 3.82
CA CYS A 294 -16.87 -11.57 3.87
C CYS A 294 -17.83 -12.76 4.01
N ARG A 295 -17.51 -13.90 3.38
CA ARG A 295 -18.25 -15.16 3.52
C ARG A 295 -18.14 -15.69 4.95
N LEU A 296 -16.94 -15.71 5.53
CA LEU A 296 -16.70 -16.08 6.94
C LEU A 296 -17.33 -15.12 7.96
N ALA A 297 -17.59 -13.88 7.56
CA ALA A 297 -18.37 -12.90 8.30
C ALA A 297 -19.89 -13.09 8.19
N GLY A 298 -20.34 -14.05 7.36
CA GLY A 298 -21.74 -14.44 7.19
C GLY A 298 -22.49 -13.70 6.09
N VAL A 299 -21.81 -13.00 5.17
CA VAL A 299 -22.46 -12.28 4.08
C VAL A 299 -22.69 -13.19 2.88
N GLU A 300 -23.92 -13.26 2.39
CA GLU A 300 -24.31 -14.04 1.21
C GLU A 300 -23.56 -13.60 -0.06
N PHE A 301 -23.06 -14.55 -0.86
CA PHE A 301 -22.32 -14.26 -2.09
C PHE A 301 -23.09 -13.34 -3.05
N SER A 302 -24.42 -13.52 -3.17
CA SER A 302 -25.27 -12.68 -4.02
C SER A 302 -25.27 -11.20 -3.60
N ARG A 303 -25.06 -10.89 -2.32
CA ARG A 303 -24.96 -9.51 -1.81
C ARG A 303 -23.60 -8.88 -2.13
N LEU A 304 -22.56 -9.70 -2.27
CA LEU A 304 -21.19 -9.27 -2.57
C LEU A 304 -20.99 -8.93 -4.06
N GLN A 305 -21.80 -9.53 -4.95
CA GLN A 305 -21.67 -9.34 -6.40
C GLN A 305 -21.71 -7.86 -6.83
N ARG A 306 -22.59 -7.05 -6.23
CA ARG A 306 -22.67 -5.60 -6.55
C ARG A 306 -21.40 -4.85 -6.17
N GLY A 307 -20.76 -5.24 -5.06
CA GLY A 307 -19.50 -4.63 -4.63
C GLY A 307 -18.34 -4.94 -5.57
N LEU A 308 -18.34 -6.12 -6.20
CA LEU A 308 -17.31 -6.52 -7.16
C LEU A 308 -17.27 -5.62 -8.41
N GLU A 309 -18.44 -5.19 -8.88
CA GLU A 309 -18.58 -4.26 -10.03
C GLU A 309 -18.08 -2.84 -9.71
N GLN A 310 -18.07 -2.48 -8.42
CA GLN A 310 -17.69 -1.14 -7.93
C GLN A 310 -16.22 -1.07 -7.50
N LEU A 311 -15.46 -2.16 -7.60
CA LEU A 311 -14.08 -2.18 -7.16
C LEU A 311 -13.25 -1.18 -7.96
N GLN A 312 -12.44 -0.42 -7.23
CA GLN A 312 -11.45 0.48 -7.78
C GLN A 312 -10.13 0.19 -7.08
N ALA A 313 -9.03 0.31 -7.82
CA ALA A 313 -7.71 0.18 -7.23
C ALA A 313 -7.48 1.34 -6.23
N PRO A 314 -6.81 1.09 -5.08
CA PRO A 314 -6.35 2.17 -4.22
C PRO A 314 -5.41 3.13 -4.99
N GLY A 315 -5.46 4.42 -4.69
CA GLY A 315 -4.61 5.43 -5.35
C GLY A 315 -3.10 5.12 -5.22
N ARG A 316 -2.30 5.58 -6.20
CA ARG A 316 -0.84 5.34 -6.34
C ARG A 316 -0.42 3.88 -6.61
N ARG A 317 -1.37 3.00 -6.91
CA ARG A 317 -1.12 1.67 -7.50
C ARG A 317 -1.56 1.73 -8.96
N PHE A 318 -0.60 1.74 -9.89
CA PHE A 318 -0.81 1.92 -11.32
C PHE A 318 -1.55 3.23 -11.69
N ASP A 319 -1.03 4.37 -11.22
CA ASP A 319 -1.64 5.69 -11.33
C ASP A 319 -1.32 6.36 -12.68
N PHE A 320 -2.33 6.54 -13.53
CA PHE A 320 -2.17 7.20 -14.84
C PHE A 320 -1.96 8.71 -14.68
N ARG A 321 -0.76 9.18 -15.05
CA ARG A 321 -0.37 10.59 -14.94
C ARG A 321 -0.83 11.43 -16.11
N GLY A 322 -0.82 10.85 -17.30
CA GLY A 322 -1.23 11.55 -18.50
C GLY A 322 -0.56 11.02 -19.77
N ASP A 323 -0.85 11.71 -20.85
CA ASP A 323 -0.24 11.49 -22.16
C ASP A 323 0.87 12.51 -22.40
N TRP A 324 2.09 12.03 -22.67
CA TRP A 324 3.21 12.88 -23.08
C TRP A 324 3.64 12.50 -24.50
N GLN A 325 3.32 13.37 -25.46
CA GLN A 325 3.69 13.18 -26.88
C GLN A 325 3.32 11.80 -27.43
N GLY A 326 2.12 11.29 -27.10
CA GLY A 326 1.66 9.98 -27.53
C GLY A 326 2.13 8.82 -26.65
N ARG A 327 2.85 9.05 -25.55
CA ARG A 327 3.24 8.02 -24.58
C ARG A 327 2.37 8.10 -23.34
N GLN A 328 1.90 6.96 -22.85
CA GLN A 328 1.08 6.91 -21.65
C GLN A 328 1.99 6.75 -20.43
N ILE A 329 2.02 7.76 -19.56
CA ILE A 329 2.87 7.77 -18.36
C ILE A 329 2.06 7.26 -17.17
N VAL A 330 2.55 6.20 -16.53
CA VAL A 330 1.94 5.60 -15.34
C VAL A 330 2.97 5.52 -14.22
N ASP A 331 2.56 5.90 -13.01
CA ASP A 331 3.38 5.78 -11.80
C ASP A 331 2.93 4.57 -10.97
N ASP A 332 3.88 3.81 -10.42
CA ASP A 332 3.61 2.75 -9.46
C ASP A 332 4.62 2.76 -8.30
N TYR A 333 4.13 2.54 -7.08
CA TYR A 333 4.94 2.55 -5.86
C TYR A 333 5.73 1.25 -5.63
N ALA A 334 5.51 0.21 -6.45
CA ALA A 334 6.18 -1.09 -6.33
C ALA A 334 7.70 -0.94 -6.22
N HIS A 335 8.24 -1.50 -5.14
CA HIS A 335 9.66 -1.42 -4.84
C HIS A 335 10.21 -2.71 -4.22
N HIS A 336 9.36 -3.71 -4.01
CA HIS A 336 9.76 -5.10 -3.74
C HIS A 336 9.73 -5.92 -5.05
N PRO A 337 10.63 -6.90 -5.28
CA PRO A 337 10.61 -7.71 -6.51
C PRO A 337 9.26 -8.34 -6.84
N SER A 338 8.57 -8.89 -5.84
CA SER A 338 7.25 -9.49 -6.03
C SER A 338 6.18 -8.48 -6.45
N GLU A 339 6.20 -7.26 -5.89
CA GLU A 339 5.34 -6.16 -6.34
C GLU A 339 5.68 -5.74 -7.79
N VAL A 340 6.97 -5.61 -8.09
CA VAL A 340 7.45 -5.23 -9.43
C VAL A 340 7.00 -6.26 -10.46
N SER A 341 7.21 -7.54 -10.19
CA SER A 341 6.80 -8.64 -11.05
C SER A 341 5.28 -8.67 -11.28
N ALA A 342 4.49 -8.47 -10.22
CA ALA A 342 3.05 -8.42 -10.30
C ALA A 342 2.54 -7.26 -11.18
N THR A 343 3.09 -6.06 -10.99
CA THR A 343 2.74 -4.87 -11.79
C THR A 343 3.19 -5.02 -13.25
N LEU A 344 4.37 -5.56 -13.50
CA LEU A 344 4.87 -5.77 -14.87
C LEU A 344 4.08 -6.84 -15.63
N THR A 345 3.68 -7.91 -14.96
CA THR A 345 2.79 -8.92 -15.55
C THR A 345 1.46 -8.30 -15.95
N MET A 346 0.89 -7.45 -15.10
CA MET A 346 -0.34 -6.71 -15.38
C MET A 346 -0.17 -5.74 -16.55
N ALA A 347 0.90 -4.95 -16.57
CA ALA A 347 1.22 -4.04 -17.66
C ALA A 347 1.43 -4.79 -18.99
N ARG A 348 2.05 -5.97 -18.94
CA ARG A 348 2.24 -6.82 -20.11
C ARG A 348 0.91 -7.35 -20.64
N LEU A 349 -0.05 -7.71 -19.79
CA LEU A 349 -1.41 -8.07 -20.21
C LEU A 349 -2.10 -6.92 -20.94
N MET A 350 -1.87 -5.66 -20.55
CA MET A 350 -2.43 -4.50 -21.25
C MET A 350 -1.92 -4.36 -22.68
N VAL A 351 -0.65 -4.73 -22.90
CA VAL A 351 -0.05 -4.75 -24.24
C VAL A 351 -0.53 -5.95 -25.04
N SER A 352 -0.53 -7.15 -24.45
CA SER A 352 -0.74 -8.40 -25.19
C SER A 352 -2.21 -8.79 -25.41
N SER A 353 -3.13 -8.40 -24.52
CA SER A 353 -4.54 -8.81 -24.58
C SER A 353 -5.40 -7.97 -25.52
N GLY A 354 -4.90 -6.84 -26.02
CA GLY A 354 -5.70 -5.90 -26.80
C GLY A 354 -6.64 -5.02 -25.96
N ARG A 355 -6.53 -5.07 -24.63
CA ARG A 355 -7.43 -4.40 -23.69
C ARG A 355 -6.63 -3.69 -22.61
N SER A 356 -7.06 -2.49 -22.22
CA SER A 356 -6.40 -1.70 -21.18
C SER A 356 -7.41 -0.74 -20.54
N PRO A 357 -7.28 -0.44 -19.23
CA PRO A 357 -8.04 0.64 -18.59
C PRO A 357 -7.48 2.04 -18.96
N LEU A 358 -6.32 2.10 -19.61
CA LEU A 358 -5.72 3.36 -20.06
C LEU A 358 -6.48 3.95 -21.26
N PRO A 359 -6.37 5.27 -21.51
CA PRO A 359 -7.11 5.93 -22.59
C PRO A 359 -6.89 5.32 -23.98
N ARG A 360 -5.72 4.71 -24.22
CA ARG A 360 -5.40 3.99 -25.46
C ARG A 360 -4.73 2.67 -25.14
N GLN A 361 -4.86 1.72 -26.06
CA GLN A 361 -4.18 0.44 -25.96
C GLN A 361 -2.67 0.63 -26.16
N PRO A 362 -1.82 0.31 -25.16
CA PRO A 362 -0.38 0.40 -25.33
C PRO A 362 0.13 -0.70 -26.27
N GLN A 363 1.16 -0.39 -27.05
CA GLN A 363 1.78 -1.34 -28.00
C GLN A 363 3.10 -1.92 -27.49
N ARG A 364 3.72 -1.26 -26.50
CA ARG A 364 5.02 -1.61 -25.96
C ARG A 364 5.12 -1.20 -24.50
N LEU A 365 5.80 -2.02 -23.69
CA LEU A 365 6.06 -1.77 -22.28
C LEU A 365 7.49 -1.24 -22.09
N THR A 366 7.61 0.03 -21.74
CA THR A 366 8.86 0.69 -21.35
C THR A 366 8.83 0.92 -19.84
N VAL A 367 9.77 0.33 -19.10
CA VAL A 367 9.85 0.43 -17.64
C VAL A 367 10.95 1.40 -17.25
N VAL A 368 10.62 2.33 -16.38
CA VAL A 368 11.57 3.22 -15.70
C VAL A 368 11.62 2.78 -14.25
N PHE A 369 12.69 2.11 -13.82
CA PHE A 369 12.79 1.57 -12.47
C PHE A 369 13.85 2.30 -11.65
N GLN A 370 13.47 2.73 -10.44
CA GLN A 370 14.39 3.28 -9.46
C GLN A 370 14.49 2.33 -8.26
N PRO A 371 15.63 1.63 -8.07
CA PRO A 371 15.86 0.84 -6.87
C PRO A 371 15.81 1.74 -5.63
N HIS A 372 15.18 1.26 -4.56
CA HIS A 372 15.03 2.01 -3.31
C HIS A 372 15.79 1.30 -2.19
N ARG A 373 16.74 2.01 -1.56
CA ARG A 373 17.76 1.56 -0.60
C ARG A 373 18.83 0.65 -1.21
N TYR A 374 20.07 0.79 -0.72
CA TYR A 374 21.19 -0.06 -1.14
C TYR A 374 21.06 -1.46 -0.55
N SER A 375 20.70 -1.56 0.73
CA SER A 375 20.49 -2.83 1.44
C SER A 375 19.51 -3.75 0.70
N ARG A 376 18.33 -3.23 0.33
CA ARG A 376 17.31 -3.97 -0.44
C ARG A 376 17.79 -4.35 -1.83
N THR A 377 18.47 -3.44 -2.53
CA THR A 377 19.00 -3.72 -3.88
C THR A 377 20.04 -4.84 -3.84
N GLN A 378 20.86 -4.90 -2.79
CA GLN A 378 21.83 -5.97 -2.57
C GLN A 378 21.13 -7.31 -2.33
N GLU A 379 20.19 -7.34 -1.39
CA GLU A 379 19.49 -8.56 -0.97
C GLU A 379 18.72 -9.20 -2.13
N PHE A 380 18.07 -8.38 -2.96
CA PHE A 380 17.14 -8.84 -3.98
C PHE A 380 17.61 -8.60 -5.42
N LEU A 381 18.91 -8.43 -5.64
CA LEU A 381 19.48 -8.05 -6.94
C LEU A 381 18.96 -8.94 -8.09
N ASP A 382 19.07 -10.26 -7.92
CA ASP A 382 18.70 -11.23 -8.96
C ASP A 382 17.18 -11.33 -9.15
N GLN A 383 16.41 -11.11 -8.07
CA GLN A 383 14.95 -11.13 -8.14
C GLN A 383 14.42 -9.88 -8.87
N PHE A 384 14.98 -8.70 -8.61
CA PHE A 384 14.70 -7.50 -9.41
C PHE A 384 15.08 -7.71 -10.86
N ALA A 385 16.28 -8.27 -11.12
CA ALA A 385 16.74 -8.52 -12.47
C ALA A 385 15.76 -9.42 -13.23
N ALA A 386 15.34 -10.53 -12.63
CA ALA A 386 14.37 -11.45 -13.20
C ALA A 386 13.01 -10.77 -13.47
N ALA A 387 12.47 -10.03 -12.50
CA ALA A 387 11.18 -9.35 -12.62
C ALA A 387 11.17 -8.34 -13.80
N LEU A 388 12.27 -7.60 -13.98
CA LEU A 388 12.38 -6.55 -15.00
C LEU A 388 12.50 -7.10 -16.44
N THR A 389 12.87 -8.36 -16.63
CA THR A 389 12.99 -8.99 -17.97
C THR A 389 11.67 -9.11 -18.74
N VAL A 390 10.54 -8.88 -18.06
CA VAL A 390 9.21 -8.90 -18.70
C VAL A 390 8.99 -7.71 -19.64
N ALA A 391 9.78 -6.62 -19.52
CA ALA A 391 9.61 -5.38 -20.28
C ALA A 391 10.32 -5.37 -21.64
N ASP A 392 9.82 -4.58 -22.60
CA ASP A 392 10.47 -4.42 -23.92
C ASP A 392 11.69 -3.49 -23.86
N LEU A 393 11.72 -2.58 -22.88
CA LEU A 393 12.84 -1.69 -22.57
C LEU A 393 12.82 -1.39 -21.07
N VAL A 394 14.00 -1.41 -20.46
CA VAL A 394 14.19 -1.01 -19.07
C VAL A 394 15.18 0.14 -19.00
N LEU A 395 14.79 1.20 -18.31
CA LEU A 395 15.61 2.38 -18.01
C LEU A 395 15.79 2.42 -16.49
N LEU A 396 17.03 2.28 -16.03
CA LEU A 396 17.33 2.26 -14.60
C LEU A 396 17.80 3.65 -14.14
N ALA A 397 17.11 4.19 -13.14
CA ALA A 397 17.54 5.39 -12.42
C ALA A 397 18.63 5.05 -11.39
N PRO A 398 19.40 6.02 -10.88
CA PRO A 398 20.27 5.81 -9.73
C PRO A 398 19.51 5.30 -8.50
N VAL A 399 20.17 4.47 -7.68
CA VAL A 399 19.58 3.96 -6.42
C VAL A 399 19.20 5.13 -5.52
N TYR A 400 17.92 5.17 -5.11
CA TYR A 400 17.46 6.13 -4.13
C TYR A 400 17.88 5.66 -2.74
N SER A 401 18.82 6.37 -2.09
CA SER A 401 19.47 5.89 -0.86
C SER A 401 18.54 5.79 0.35
N ALA A 402 17.50 6.61 0.41
CA ALA A 402 16.65 6.78 1.60
C ALA A 402 17.45 7.00 2.91
N GLY A 403 18.62 7.64 2.82
CA GLY A 403 19.50 7.91 3.95
C GLY A 403 20.59 6.85 4.21
N GLU A 404 20.64 5.76 3.45
CA GLU A 404 21.70 4.76 3.56
C GLU A 404 23.02 5.24 2.94
N ALA A 405 24.13 4.81 3.54
CA ALA A 405 25.43 4.94 2.90
C ALA A 405 25.50 3.99 1.68
N PRO A 406 26.16 4.39 0.59
CA PRO A 406 26.38 3.50 -0.55
C PRO A 406 27.10 2.21 -0.13
N ILE A 407 26.62 1.08 -0.65
CA ILE A 407 27.25 -0.23 -0.47
C ILE A 407 28.11 -0.53 -1.72
N ALA A 408 29.35 -0.99 -1.51
CA ALA A 408 30.25 -1.33 -2.61
C ALA A 408 29.59 -2.38 -3.54
N GLU A 409 29.76 -2.19 -4.85
CA GLU A 409 29.22 -3.07 -5.91
C GLU A 409 27.69 -3.08 -6.05
N VAL A 410 26.95 -2.39 -5.19
CA VAL A 410 25.49 -2.27 -5.28
C VAL A 410 25.12 -0.99 -6.03
N SER A 411 24.63 -1.14 -7.26
CA SER A 411 24.24 -0.03 -8.10
C SER A 411 23.25 -0.46 -9.19
N SER A 412 22.60 0.51 -9.83
CA SER A 412 21.78 0.26 -11.02
C SER A 412 22.58 -0.35 -12.18
N HIS A 413 23.88 -0.09 -12.25
CA HIS A 413 24.79 -0.75 -13.18
C HIS A 413 24.97 -2.25 -12.87
N ALA A 414 25.09 -2.62 -11.59
CA ALA A 414 25.15 -4.02 -11.18
C ALA A 414 23.83 -4.75 -11.50
N LEU A 415 22.69 -4.09 -11.25
CA LEU A 415 21.37 -4.61 -11.62
C LEU A 415 21.24 -4.83 -13.14
N ALA A 416 21.64 -3.86 -13.97
CA ALA A 416 21.69 -4.04 -15.43
C ALA A 416 22.62 -5.19 -15.85
N GLY A 417 23.74 -5.39 -15.14
CA GLY A 417 24.63 -6.53 -15.33
C GLY A 417 23.93 -7.87 -15.08
N SER A 418 23.26 -8.01 -13.93
CA SER A 418 22.48 -9.22 -13.60
C SER A 418 21.35 -9.47 -14.63
N MET A 419 20.65 -8.41 -15.06
CA MET A 419 19.63 -8.50 -16.11
C MET A 419 20.20 -9.02 -17.44
N ARG A 420 21.33 -8.46 -17.90
CA ARG A 420 21.99 -8.91 -19.15
C ARG A 420 22.53 -10.33 -19.04
N HIS A 421 22.90 -10.78 -17.85
CA HIS A 421 23.29 -12.17 -17.62
C HIS A 421 22.08 -13.12 -17.73
N LEU A 422 20.93 -12.75 -17.16
CA LEU A 422 19.70 -13.54 -17.22
C LEU A 422 19.05 -13.52 -18.61
N ALA A 423 19.06 -12.37 -19.28
CA ALA A 423 18.47 -12.14 -20.60
C ALA A 423 19.41 -11.26 -21.46
N PRO A 424 20.36 -11.87 -22.21
CA PRO A 424 21.37 -11.14 -22.98
C PRO A 424 20.81 -10.15 -24.01
N GLU A 425 19.62 -10.43 -24.55
CA GLU A 425 18.92 -9.59 -25.53
C GLU A 425 18.07 -8.47 -24.90
N GLN A 426 18.00 -8.40 -23.57
CA GLN A 426 17.20 -7.38 -22.88
C GLN A 426 17.76 -5.98 -23.14
N ALA A 427 16.94 -5.12 -23.74
CA ALA A 427 17.25 -3.71 -23.86
C ALA A 427 17.20 -3.05 -22.47
N VAL A 428 18.38 -2.75 -21.92
CA VAL A 428 18.54 -2.07 -20.62
C VAL A 428 19.55 -0.94 -20.72
N LEU A 429 19.10 0.26 -20.32
CA LEU A 429 19.92 1.47 -20.21
C LEU A 429 19.95 1.94 -18.76
N VAL A 430 21.05 2.55 -18.36
CA VAL A 430 21.27 3.03 -16.99
C VAL A 430 21.58 4.51 -17.05
N ALA A 431 20.92 5.30 -16.21
CA ALA A 431 21.21 6.71 -16.02
C ALA A 431 22.00 6.93 -14.74
N ASP A 432 22.93 7.89 -14.75
CA ASP A 432 23.68 8.35 -13.58
C ASP A 432 22.96 9.49 -12.85
N SER A 433 21.91 10.07 -13.44
CA SER A 433 21.09 11.13 -12.83
C SER A 433 19.63 11.08 -13.28
N MET A 434 18.75 11.77 -12.56
CA MET A 434 17.34 11.92 -12.95
C MET A 434 17.16 12.77 -14.22
N ASP A 435 18.09 13.69 -14.51
CA ASP A 435 18.05 14.49 -15.73
C ASP A 435 18.43 13.62 -16.95
N GLU A 436 19.49 12.82 -16.82
CA GLU A 436 19.85 11.83 -17.85
C GLU A 436 18.76 10.79 -18.05
N LEU A 437 18.15 10.29 -16.96
CA LEU A 437 16.99 9.38 -17.05
C LEU A 437 15.86 9.99 -17.88
N THR A 438 15.58 11.28 -17.67
CA THR A 438 14.55 12.00 -18.43
C THR A 438 14.90 12.04 -19.91
N VAL A 439 16.16 12.33 -20.26
CA VAL A 439 16.64 12.31 -21.65
C VAL A 439 16.51 10.91 -22.26
N LEU A 440 16.93 9.86 -21.55
CA LEU A 440 16.81 8.48 -22.04
C LEU A 440 15.36 8.07 -22.30
N VAL A 441 14.43 8.49 -21.43
CA VAL A 441 12.99 8.28 -21.66
C VAL A 441 12.56 9.00 -22.94
N GLN A 442 12.95 10.24 -23.15
CA GLN A 442 12.59 11.02 -24.35
C GLN A 442 13.11 10.36 -25.64
N GLU A 443 14.36 9.88 -25.63
CA GLU A 443 15.05 9.33 -26.81
C GLU A 443 14.63 7.90 -27.16
N HIS A 444 14.34 7.06 -26.16
CA HIS A 444 14.15 5.61 -26.37
C HIS A 444 12.72 5.11 -26.21
N SER A 445 11.81 5.91 -25.63
CA SER A 445 10.37 5.63 -25.67
C SER A 445 9.76 6.12 -26.98
N ARG A 446 8.67 5.48 -27.41
CA ARG A 446 7.99 5.77 -28.68
C ARG A 446 6.52 6.12 -28.44
N PRO A 447 5.85 6.82 -29.38
CA PRO A 447 4.39 6.90 -29.36
C PRO A 447 3.77 5.50 -29.21
N ASP A 448 2.67 5.44 -28.44
CA ASP A 448 1.93 4.25 -28.02
C ASP A 448 2.65 3.34 -27.01
N ASP A 449 3.83 3.74 -26.50
CA ASP A 449 4.44 3.09 -25.33
C ASP A 449 3.58 3.35 -24.07
N LEU A 450 3.43 2.31 -23.25
CA LEU A 450 3.20 2.44 -21.82
C LEU A 450 4.57 2.66 -21.15
N VAL A 451 4.80 3.87 -20.65
CA VAL A 451 5.98 4.20 -19.85
C VAL A 451 5.58 4.09 -18.38
N LEU A 452 6.04 3.03 -17.74
CA LEU A 452 5.72 2.70 -16.35
C LEU A 452 6.90 3.09 -15.45
N ALA A 453 6.73 4.15 -14.68
CA ALA A 453 7.67 4.63 -13.67
C ALA A 453 7.43 3.93 -12.34
N MET A 454 8.43 3.17 -11.86
CA MET A 454 8.31 2.28 -10.71
C MET A 454 9.36 2.60 -9.65
N GLY A 455 8.92 2.79 -8.41
CA GLY A 455 9.78 2.93 -7.25
C GLY A 455 9.20 3.82 -6.15
N ALA A 456 9.75 3.69 -4.95
CA ALA A 456 9.32 4.45 -3.77
C ALA A 456 10.12 5.77 -3.55
N GLY A 457 11.08 6.07 -4.43
CA GLY A 457 11.91 7.27 -4.37
C GLY A 457 11.30 8.47 -5.10
N ASP A 458 12.15 9.25 -5.75
CA ASP A 458 11.79 10.47 -6.48
C ASP A 458 11.51 10.25 -7.98
N VAL A 459 11.46 8.99 -8.44
CA VAL A 459 11.07 8.63 -9.82
C VAL A 459 9.67 9.10 -10.21
N ASN A 460 8.77 9.29 -9.23
CA ASN A 460 7.45 9.90 -9.46
C ASN A 460 7.51 11.34 -10.02
N SER A 461 8.67 12.00 -9.92
CA SER A 461 8.89 13.33 -10.51
C SER A 461 9.03 13.27 -12.04
N LEU A 462 9.15 12.08 -12.65
CA LEU A 462 9.34 11.90 -14.08
C LEU A 462 8.24 12.58 -14.91
N TRP A 463 6.97 12.45 -14.53
CA TRP A 463 5.87 13.13 -15.22
C TRP A 463 6.12 14.63 -15.33
N LYS A 464 6.40 15.27 -14.18
CA LYS A 464 6.67 16.70 -14.12
C LYS A 464 7.90 17.08 -14.98
N ARG A 465 8.97 16.29 -14.89
CA ARG A 465 10.21 16.50 -15.66
C ARG A 465 10.00 16.41 -17.18
N LEU A 466 9.09 15.54 -17.63
CA LEU A 466 8.75 15.40 -19.06
C LEU A 466 7.86 16.54 -19.55
N THR A 467 6.99 17.09 -18.69
CA THR A 467 6.06 18.17 -19.05
C THR A 467 6.59 19.57 -18.83
N ASP A 468 7.67 19.74 -18.06
CA ASP A 468 8.31 21.03 -17.85
C ASP A 468 9.15 21.40 -19.10
N ASP A 469 8.69 22.39 -19.87
CA ASP A 469 9.32 22.89 -21.12
C ASP A 469 10.78 23.37 -20.98
N SER A 470 11.31 23.47 -19.75
CA SER A 470 12.68 23.93 -19.47
C SER A 470 13.77 22.87 -19.69
N VAL A 471 13.41 21.58 -19.79
CA VAL A 471 14.36 20.47 -20.00
C VAL A 471 14.50 20.13 -21.50
N SER A 472 13.54 20.55 -22.32
CA SER A 472 13.54 20.32 -23.77
C SER A 472 14.36 21.37 -24.54
N SER A 473 15.68 21.38 -24.39
CA SER A 473 16.62 21.99 -25.37
C SER A 473 18.09 21.67 -25.06
N PRO A 474 18.72 20.68 -25.71
CA PRO A 474 20.13 20.84 -26.08
C PRO A 474 20.17 21.77 -27.30
N GLN A 475 20.59 23.02 -27.12
CA GLN A 475 20.90 23.89 -28.26
C GLN A 475 21.97 23.21 -29.13
N PRO A 476 21.79 23.08 -30.46
CA PRO A 476 22.86 22.66 -31.33
C PRO A 476 23.94 23.75 -31.31
N GLN A 477 25.13 23.41 -30.80
CA GLN A 477 26.31 24.24 -30.93
C GLN A 477 26.70 24.30 -32.42
N HIS A 478 26.17 25.29 -33.13
CA HIS A 478 26.73 25.69 -34.42
C HIS A 478 28.08 26.36 -34.17
N SER A 479 29.15 25.61 -34.42
CA SER A 479 30.50 26.15 -34.60
C SER A 479 30.54 26.97 -35.89
N PRO A 480 30.87 28.28 -35.86
CA PRO A 480 31.13 29.01 -37.09
C PRO A 480 32.56 28.71 -37.53
N LEU A 481 32.68 27.96 -38.63
CA LEU A 481 33.90 27.83 -39.41
C LEU A 481 34.37 29.21 -39.90
N ALA A 482 35.68 29.39 -39.80
CA ALA A 482 36.45 30.56 -40.13
C ALA A 482 36.30 31.05 -41.57
N ALA A 483 36.46 32.36 -41.75
CA ALA A 483 37.05 32.98 -42.92
C ALA A 483 38.18 33.90 -42.45
#